data_AF-A0A1E3VIL5-F1
#
_entry.id   AF-A0A1E3VIL5-F1
#
_cell.length_a   1.000
_cell.length_b   1.000
_cell.length_c   1.000
_cell.angle_alpha   90.00
_cell.angle_beta   90.00
_cell.angle_gamma   90.00
#
_symmetry.space_group_name_H-M   'P 1'
#
loop_
_entity.id
_entity.type
_entity.pdbx_description
1 polymer ?
#
loop_
_entity_poly.entity_id
_entity_poly.type
_entity_poly.pdbx_seq_one_letter_code
_entity_poly.pdbx_strand_id
1 'polypeptide(L)'
;MRIGSERAEEGDGLSAALRRFPELSLQIKERLMRDESFRGMCEDLAAAEYALACADQLPPHIREERRDEFRGLIESLAAEIEQALG
;
A
#
# COMPACT_ATOMS: atom_id res chain seq x y z
N MET A 1 -12.14 8.09 -20.42
CA MET A 1 -12.01 9.28 -19.55
C MET A 1 -12.34 8.85 -18.13
N ARG A 2 -11.34 8.54 -17.32
CA ARG A 2 -11.47 8.42 -15.86
C ARG A 2 -10.63 9.55 -15.29
N ILE A 3 -11.27 10.66 -14.93
CA ILE A 3 -10.64 11.73 -14.15
C ILE A 3 -11.46 11.70 -12.86
N GLY A 4 -10.99 10.91 -11.90
CA GLY A 4 -11.74 10.59 -10.68
C GLY A 4 -11.21 9.39 -9.90
N SER A 5 -10.32 8.57 -10.47
CA SER A 5 -9.69 7.42 -9.78
C SER A 5 -8.40 7.81 -9.07
N GLU A 6 -7.53 8.60 -9.71
CA GLU A 6 -6.19 8.94 -9.19
C GLU A 6 -6.20 9.65 -7.83
N ARG A 7 -7.21 10.50 -7.54
CA ARG A 7 -7.29 11.21 -6.24
C ARG A 7 -7.77 10.35 -5.07
N ALA A 8 -8.51 9.28 -5.33
CA ALA A 8 -8.93 8.33 -4.30
C ALA A 8 -7.78 7.39 -3.96
N GLU A 9 -7.05 6.94 -4.99
CA GLU A 9 -5.88 6.06 -4.85
C GLU A 9 -4.71 6.77 -4.14
N GLU A 10 -4.48 8.07 -4.41
CA GLU A 10 -3.51 8.90 -3.65
C GLU A 10 -3.82 8.98 -2.15
N GLY A 11 -5.11 9.04 -1.78
CA GLY A 11 -5.55 9.10 -0.38
C GLY A 11 -5.37 7.77 0.35
N ASP A 12 -5.59 6.67 -0.37
CA ASP A 12 -5.45 5.31 0.15
C ASP A 12 -3.97 4.95 0.34
N GLY A 13 -3.11 5.33 -0.61
CA GLY A 13 -1.66 5.12 -0.51
C GLY A 13 -1.04 5.87 0.67
N LEU A 14 -1.36 7.17 0.83
CA LEU A 14 -0.93 7.93 2.01
C LEU A 14 -1.43 7.28 3.31
N SER A 15 -2.69 6.86 3.35
CA SER A 15 -3.28 6.25 4.55
C SER A 15 -2.62 4.92 4.91
N ALA A 16 -2.31 4.09 3.92
CA ALA A 16 -1.59 2.83 4.11
C ALA A 16 -0.18 3.06 4.66
N ALA A 17 0.58 3.98 4.04
CA ALA A 17 1.91 4.33 4.49
C ALA A 17 1.91 4.91 5.92
N LEU A 18 0.96 5.80 6.25
CA LEU A 18 0.83 6.39 7.59
C LEU A 18 0.43 5.39 8.68
N ARG A 19 -0.39 4.37 8.35
CA ARG A 19 -0.72 3.30 9.30
C ARG A 19 0.52 2.48 9.68
N ARG A 20 1.45 2.31 8.75
CA ARG A 20 2.65 1.49 8.94
C ARG A 20 3.83 2.27 9.52
N PHE A 21 3.97 3.53 9.13
CA PHE A 21 5.10 4.40 9.50
C PHE A 21 4.64 5.73 10.11
N PRO A 22 3.91 5.70 11.24
CA PRO A 22 3.32 6.91 11.83
C PRO A 22 4.38 7.97 12.19
N GLU A 23 5.55 7.53 12.67
CA GLU A 23 6.66 8.41 13.06
C GLU A 23 7.29 9.15 11.87
N LEU A 24 7.11 8.66 10.65
CA LEU A 24 7.69 9.23 9.42
C LEU A 24 6.66 10.05 8.63
N SER A 25 5.54 10.43 9.25
CA SER A 25 4.40 11.04 8.57
C SER A 25 4.71 12.29 7.75
N LEU A 26 5.59 13.17 8.23
CA LEU A 26 6.01 14.36 7.49
C LEU A 26 6.85 13.99 6.27
N GLN A 27 7.82 13.09 6.44
CA GLN A 27 8.69 12.62 5.36
C GLN A 27 7.90 11.94 4.25
N ILE A 28 6.92 11.11 4.62
CA ILE A 28 6.01 10.45 3.68
C ILE A 28 5.22 11.47 2.86
N LYS A 29 4.60 12.45 3.52
CA LYS A 29 3.83 13.50 2.82
C LYS A 29 4.71 14.31 1.88
N GLU A 30 5.92 14.70 2.31
CA GLU A 30 6.87 15.41 1.47
C GLU A 30 7.35 14.57 0.27
N ARG A 31 7.62 13.29 0.49
CA ARG A 31 8.09 12.37 -0.56
C ARG A 31 7.00 12.11 -1.60
N LEU A 32 5.77 11.84 -1.17
CA LEU A 32 4.62 11.64 -2.06
C LEU A 32 4.38 12.79 -3.02
N MET A 33 4.67 14.03 -2.62
CA MET A 33 4.51 15.20 -3.49
C MET A 33 5.56 15.28 -4.61
N ARG A 34 6.71 14.62 -4.47
CA ARG A 34 7.87 14.82 -5.36
C ARG A 34 8.40 13.56 -6.04
N ASP A 35 7.94 12.38 -5.63
CA ASP A 35 8.49 11.09 -6.05
C ASP A 35 7.33 10.16 -6.47
N GLU A 36 7.10 10.08 -7.79
CA GLU A 36 6.03 9.26 -8.36
C GLU A 36 6.25 7.76 -8.12
N SER A 37 7.51 7.31 -8.12
CA SER A 37 7.83 5.90 -7.78
C SER A 37 7.48 5.60 -6.33
N PHE A 38 7.78 6.51 -5.41
CA PHE A 38 7.35 6.39 -4.01
C PHE A 38 5.83 6.38 -3.86
N ARG A 39 5.12 7.20 -4.62
CA ARG A 39 3.66 7.21 -4.65
C ARG A 39 3.11 5.86 -5.12
N GLY A 40 3.61 5.31 -6.22
CA GLY A 40 3.23 3.99 -6.72
C GLY A 40 3.42 2.89 -5.67
N MET A 41 4.56 2.89 -4.95
CA MET A 41 4.78 1.92 -3.86
C MET A 41 3.74 2.04 -2.74
N CYS A 42 3.33 3.27 -2.38
CA CYS A 42 2.30 3.49 -1.36
C CYS A 42 0.91 3.04 -1.86
N GLU A 43 0.59 3.28 -3.13
CA GLU A 43 -0.65 2.82 -3.78
C GLU A 43 -0.70 1.29 -3.84
N ASP A 44 0.39 0.65 -4.24
CA ASP A 44 0.52 -0.82 -4.25
C ASP A 44 0.36 -1.41 -2.84
N LEU A 45 0.90 -0.73 -1.82
CA LEU A 45 0.72 -1.14 -0.43
C LEU A 45 -0.77 -1.10 -0.04
N ALA A 46 -1.48 -0.02 -0.38
CA ALA A 46 -2.91 0.10 -0.12
C ALA A 46 -3.72 -0.98 -0.84
N ALA A 47 -3.39 -1.27 -2.10
CA ALA A 47 -4.04 -2.31 -2.89
C ALA A 47 -3.80 -3.70 -2.29
N ALA A 48 -2.58 -4.00 -1.83
CA ALA A 48 -2.24 -5.28 -1.19
C ALA A 48 -2.97 -5.46 0.16
N GLU A 49 -3.05 -4.41 0.98
CA GLU A 49 -3.81 -4.43 2.22
C GLU A 49 -5.31 -4.62 1.99
N TYR A 50 -5.86 -3.96 0.97
CA TYR A 50 -7.26 -4.16 0.56
C TYR A 50 -7.51 -5.60 0.09
N ALA A 51 -6.61 -6.16 -0.73
CA ALA A 51 -6.70 -7.53 -1.19
C ALA A 51 -6.65 -8.54 -0.02
N LEU A 52 -5.77 -8.30 0.96
CA LEU A 52 -5.71 -9.10 2.19
C LEU A 52 -7.01 -9.02 3.00
N ALA A 53 -7.60 -7.83 3.14
CA ALA A 53 -8.87 -7.66 3.84
C ALA A 53 -10.04 -8.36 3.12
N CYS A 54 -10.00 -8.43 1.80
CA CYS A 54 -10.98 -9.16 0.99
C CYS A 54 -10.75 -10.68 0.93
N ALA A 55 -9.58 -11.17 1.37
CA ALA A 55 -9.20 -12.57 1.21
C ALA A 55 -10.16 -13.56 1.91
N ASP A 56 -10.83 -13.14 3.00
CA ASP A 56 -11.84 -13.97 3.68
C ASP A 56 -13.08 -14.27 2.83
N GLN A 57 -13.31 -13.51 1.76
CA GLN A 57 -14.39 -13.76 0.80
C GLN A 57 -14.00 -14.77 -0.27
N LEU A 58 -12.72 -15.17 -0.33
CA LEU A 58 -12.23 -16.15 -1.28
C LEU A 58 -12.67 -17.58 -0.90
N PRO A 59 -12.79 -18.46 -1.91
CA PRO A 59 -13.03 -19.87 -1.69
C PRO A 59 -12.03 -20.49 -0.69
N PRO A 60 -12.47 -21.36 0.23
CA PRO A 60 -11.61 -21.90 1.28
C PRO A 60 -10.32 -22.57 0.78
N HIS A 61 -10.37 -23.16 -0.42
CA HIS A 61 -9.23 -23.89 -1.00
C HIS A 61 -8.10 -22.99 -1.53
N ILE A 62 -8.32 -21.68 -1.69
CA ILE A 62 -7.27 -20.71 -2.06
C ILE A 62 -7.06 -19.61 -1.02
N ARG A 63 -7.95 -19.50 -0.03
CA ARG A 63 -7.96 -18.39 0.93
C ARG A 63 -6.64 -18.24 1.66
N GLU A 64 -6.16 -19.30 2.29
CA GLU A 64 -4.96 -19.23 3.12
C GLU A 64 -3.71 -18.93 2.28
N GLU A 65 -3.58 -19.57 1.11
CA GLU A 65 -2.51 -19.28 0.15
C GLU A 65 -2.49 -17.80 -0.25
N ARG A 66 -3.66 -17.23 -0.61
CA ARG A 66 -3.76 -15.82 -0.99
C ARG A 66 -3.51 -14.88 0.18
N ARG A 67 -3.93 -15.23 1.40
CA ARG A 67 -3.62 -14.43 2.60
C ARG A 67 -2.12 -14.38 2.84
N ASP A 68 -1.42 -15.48 2.68
CA ASP A 68 0.02 -15.54 2.87
C ASP A 68 0.77 -14.79 1.75
N GLU A 69 0.32 -14.91 0.51
CA GLU A 69 0.84 -14.14 -0.63
C GLU A 69 0.72 -12.63 -0.40
N PHE A 70 -0.48 -12.14 -0.06
CA PHE A 70 -0.70 -10.71 0.17
C PHE A 70 0.06 -10.19 1.40
N ARG A 71 0.19 -11.01 2.46
CA ARG A 71 0.99 -10.63 3.64
C ARG A 71 2.46 -10.47 3.28
N GLY A 72 3.01 -11.40 2.48
CA GLY A 72 4.37 -11.29 1.95
C GLY A 72 4.56 -10.05 1.08
N LEU A 73 3.60 -9.74 0.20
CA LEU A 73 3.64 -8.53 -0.63
C LEU A 73 3.65 -7.25 0.23
N ILE A 74 2.81 -7.17 1.26
CA ILE A 74 2.77 -6.04 2.21
C ILE A 74 4.11 -5.88 2.92
N GLU A 75 4.74 -6.99 3.34
CA GLU A 75 6.05 -6.96 4.01
C GLU A 75 7.15 -6.48 3.06
N SER A 76 7.17 -6.95 1.81
CA SER A 76 8.12 -6.48 0.79
C SER A 76 7.94 -5.01 0.47
N LEU A 77 6.71 -4.55 0.20
CA LEU A 77 6.41 -3.15 -0.09
C LEU A 77 6.75 -2.24 1.09
N ALA A 78 6.48 -2.68 2.32
CA ALA A 78 6.88 -1.93 3.51
C ALA A 78 8.40 -1.76 3.60
N ALA A 79 9.17 -2.82 3.32
CA ALA A 79 10.63 -2.72 3.30
C ALA A 79 11.15 -1.76 2.21
N GLU A 80 10.55 -1.79 1.02
CA GLU A 80 10.90 -0.86 -0.07
C GLU A 80 10.57 0.60 0.28
N ILE A 81 9.41 0.84 0.90
CA ILE A 81 9.01 2.16 1.39
C ILE A 81 9.96 2.67 2.47
N GLU A 82 10.33 1.83 3.44
CA GLU A 82 11.29 2.18 4.49
C GLU A 82 12.64 2.56 3.88
N GLN A 83 13.16 1.76 2.94
CA GLN A 83 14.40 2.08 2.22
C GLN A 83 14.32 3.38 1.42
N ALA A 84 13.17 3.67 0.81
CA ALA A 84 12.98 4.89 0.03
C ALA A 84 12.86 6.15 0.90
N LEU A 85 12.52 6.01 2.18
CA LEU A 85 12.50 7.10 3.16
C LEU A 85 13.90 7.44 3.70
N GLY A 86 14.82 6.46 3.70
CA GLY A 86 16.23 6.66 4.04
C GLY A 86 16.64 6.04 5.37
#